data_AF-X1P2E5-F1
#
_entry.id   AF-X1P2E5-F1
#
_cell.length_a   1.000
_cell.length_b   1.000
_cell.length_c   1.000
_cell.angle_alpha   90.00
_cell.angle_beta   90.00
_cell.angle_gamma   90.00
#
_symmetry.space_group_name_H-M   'P 1'
#
loop_
_entity.id
_entity.type
_entity.pdbx_description
1 polymer ?
#
loop_
_entity_poly.entity_id
_entity_poly.type
_entity_poly.pdbx_seq_one_letter_code
_entity_poly.pdbx_strand_id
1 'polypeptide(L)'
;MKGVPVTIELCFKEGGQLTGVTAADANGNSFLEQGTGEYRSGNDVILFGPGANTHKQVTNLEGERYSTHFGTLRTKGEHVYITGTTPFNHKLTFS
;
A
#
# COMPACT_ATOMS: atom_id res chain seq x y z
N MET A 1 -11.20 -15.19 19.11
CA MET A 1 -10.15 -14.14 19.16
C MET A 1 -10.19 -13.37 17.86
N LYS A 2 -10.17 -12.03 17.89
CA LYS A 2 -9.97 -11.21 16.68
C LYS A 2 -8.46 -11.11 16.45
N GLY A 3 -7.99 -11.43 15.25
CA GLY A 3 -6.58 -11.31 14.88
C GLY A 3 -6.13 -9.85 14.87
N VAL A 4 -4.82 -9.64 14.79
CA VAL A 4 -4.20 -8.30 14.73
C VAL A 4 -4.20 -7.83 13.26
N PRO A 5 -4.64 -6.59 12.95
CA PRO A 5 -4.55 -6.02 11.61
C PRO A 5 -3.09 -5.92 11.12
N VAL A 6 -2.87 -6.19 9.84
CA VAL A 6 -1.57 -6.08 9.18
C VAL A 6 -1.72 -5.20 7.95
N THR A 7 -0.86 -4.20 7.79
CA THR A 7 -0.80 -3.33 6.61
C THR A 7 0.59 -3.38 6.01
N ILE A 8 0.66 -3.59 4.70
CA ILE A 8 1.87 -3.43 3.88
C ILE A 8 1.63 -2.22 2.99
N GLU A 9 2.54 -1.26 3.02
CA GLU A 9 2.54 -0.08 2.15
C GLU A 9 3.68 -0.20 1.13
N LEU A 10 3.33 -0.05 -0.15
CA LEU A 10 4.26 0.05 -1.26
C LEU A 10 4.27 1.50 -1.75
N CYS A 11 5.43 2.16 -1.66
CA CYS A 11 5.61 3.53 -2.11
C CYS A 11 6.34 3.56 -3.45
N PHE A 12 5.69 4.14 -4.46
CA PHE A 12 6.27 4.34 -5.79
C PHE A 12 6.48 5.83 -6.06
N LYS A 13 7.44 6.15 -6.93
CA LYS A 13 7.77 7.53 -7.26
C LYS A 13 6.59 8.24 -7.96
N GLU A 14 6.44 9.55 -7.73
CA GLU A 14 5.49 10.38 -8.46
C GLU A 14 5.70 10.37 -9.99
N GLY A 15 4.63 10.56 -10.75
CA GLY A 15 4.66 10.66 -12.22
C GLY A 15 4.67 9.32 -12.98
N GLY A 16 4.63 8.19 -12.27
CA GLY A 16 4.32 6.89 -12.86
C GLY A 16 2.81 6.60 -12.89
N GLN A 17 2.44 5.49 -13.52
CA GLN A 17 1.05 5.05 -13.61
C GLN A 17 0.85 3.72 -12.91
N LEU A 18 -0.17 3.65 -12.04
CA LEU A 18 -0.62 2.42 -11.40
C LEU A 18 -1.79 1.81 -12.16
N THR A 19 -1.76 0.49 -12.36
CA THR A 19 -2.90 -0.29 -12.83
C THR A 19 -3.10 -1.55 -11.98
N GLY A 20 -4.28 -2.16 -12.05
CA GLY A 20 -4.63 -3.31 -11.21
C GLY A 20 -4.91 -2.97 -9.75
N VAL A 21 -5.00 -1.67 -9.40
CA VAL A 21 -5.30 -1.19 -8.05
C VAL A 21 -6.64 -0.46 -8.00
N THR A 22 -7.21 -0.35 -6.80
CA THR A 22 -8.45 0.37 -6.52
C THR A 22 -8.15 1.62 -5.71
N ALA A 23 -8.60 2.79 -6.18
CA ALA A 23 -8.43 4.04 -5.44
C ALA A 23 -9.15 3.97 -4.07
N ALA A 24 -8.46 4.40 -3.02
CA ALA A 24 -8.88 4.28 -1.64
C ALA A 24 -9.61 5.52 -1.11
N ASP A 25 -9.02 6.70 -1.35
CA ASP A 25 -9.45 7.96 -0.75
C ASP A 25 -8.95 9.18 -1.54
N ALA A 26 -9.36 10.37 -1.10
CA ALA A 26 -8.95 11.64 -1.69
C ALA A 26 -7.47 11.99 -1.45
N ASN A 27 -6.74 11.21 -0.65
CA ASN A 27 -5.33 11.42 -0.35
C ASN A 27 -4.41 10.67 -1.33
N GLY A 28 -4.92 10.15 -2.44
CA GLY A 28 -4.13 9.45 -3.46
C GLY A 28 -3.69 8.05 -3.03
N ASN A 29 -4.33 7.47 -2.03
CA ASN A 29 -4.07 6.09 -1.62
C ASN A 29 -4.75 5.12 -2.59
N SER A 30 -4.13 3.96 -2.81
CA SER A 30 -4.70 2.86 -3.60
C SER A 30 -4.57 1.54 -2.85
N PHE A 31 -5.40 0.55 -3.18
CA PHE A 31 -5.32 -0.80 -2.65
C PHE A 31 -5.08 -1.81 -3.77
N LEU A 32 -4.17 -2.76 -3.55
CA LEU A 32 -4.13 -3.97 -4.35
C LEU A 32 -5.00 -5.03 -3.68
N GLU A 33 -6.30 -5.01 -3.99
CA GLU A 33 -7.28 -5.85 -3.29
C GLU A 33 -7.15 -7.34 -3.62
N GLN A 34 -6.72 -7.64 -4.84
CA GLN A 34 -6.54 -8.98 -5.38
C GLN A 34 -5.63 -8.94 -6.61
N GLY A 35 -5.18 -10.10 -7.08
CA GLY A 35 -4.43 -10.21 -8.34
C GLY A 35 -3.07 -9.49 -8.30
N THR A 36 -2.63 -8.97 -9.44
CA THR A 36 -1.33 -8.31 -9.60
C THR A 36 -1.53 -6.85 -9.97
N GLY A 37 -0.77 -5.97 -9.35
CA GLY A 37 -0.67 -4.56 -9.71
C GLY A 37 0.53 -4.30 -10.61
N GLU A 38 0.47 -3.22 -11.38
CA GLU A 38 1.57 -2.74 -12.20
C GLU A 38 1.85 -1.28 -11.85
N TYR A 39 3.14 -0.95 -11.67
CA TYR A 39 3.62 0.43 -11.70
C TYR A 39 4.51 0.62 -12.93
N ARG A 40 4.19 1.63 -13.74
CA ARG A 40 4.94 1.96 -14.96
C ARG A 40 5.53 3.36 -14.88
N SER A 41 6.82 3.49 -15.21
CA SER A 41 7.50 4.77 -15.34
C SER A 41 8.26 4.81 -16.67
N GLY A 42 7.73 5.51 -17.66
CA GLY A 42 8.23 5.42 -19.03
C GLY A 42 8.16 3.98 -19.56
N ASN A 43 9.32 3.40 -19.86
CA ASN A 43 9.43 2.02 -20.34
C ASN A 43 9.67 1.00 -19.22
N ASP A 44 9.98 1.45 -18.01
CA ASP A 44 10.24 0.58 -16.87
C ASP A 44 8.93 0.16 -16.21
N VAL A 45 8.85 -1.12 -15.84
CA VAL A 45 7.64 -1.74 -15.29
C VAL A 45 8.02 -2.53 -14.04
N ILE A 46 7.21 -2.39 -13.00
CA ILE A 46 7.24 -3.25 -11.83
C ILE A 46 5.87 -3.91 -11.70
N LEU A 47 5.82 -5.23 -11.83
CA LEU A 47 4.65 -6.02 -11.45
C LEU A 47 4.79 -6.41 -9.99
N PHE A 48 3.71 -6.34 -9.22
CA PHE A 48 3.72 -6.67 -7.79
C PHE A 48 2.44 -7.38 -7.37
N GLY A 49 2.55 -8.42 -6.55
CA GLY A 49 1.38 -9.17 -6.06
C GLY A 49 1.72 -10.49 -5.37
N PRO A 50 0.70 -11.27 -4.94
CA PRO A 50 -0.72 -11.00 -5.13
C PRO A 50 -1.27 -9.96 -4.14
N GLY A 51 -2.42 -9.38 -4.45
CA GLY A 51 -3.20 -8.50 -3.57
C GLY A 51 -3.88 -9.21 -2.40
N ALA A 52 -4.25 -8.43 -1.39
CA ALA A 52 -5.13 -8.83 -0.29
C ALA A 52 -5.73 -7.58 0.37
N ASN A 53 -6.98 -7.67 0.83
CA ASN A 53 -7.68 -6.53 1.41
C ASN A 53 -8.72 -6.97 2.46
N THR A 54 -8.26 -7.32 3.66
CA THR A 54 -9.18 -7.71 4.75
C THR A 54 -9.70 -6.51 5.55
N HIS A 55 -9.09 -5.32 5.43
CA HIS A 55 -9.56 -4.08 6.05
C HIS A 55 -9.08 -2.83 5.32
N LYS A 56 -9.73 -1.69 5.57
CA LYS A 56 -9.39 -0.39 4.97
C LYS A 56 -8.69 0.60 5.92
N GLN A 57 -8.27 0.12 7.10
CA GLN A 57 -7.56 0.94 8.08
C GLN A 57 -6.12 1.24 7.63
N VAL A 58 -5.94 2.39 6.97
CA VAL A 58 -4.64 2.90 6.49
C VAL A 58 -4.36 4.34 6.95
N THR A 59 -5.18 4.86 7.87
CA THR A 59 -4.98 6.17 8.50
C THR A 59 -4.13 6.03 9.76
N ASN A 60 -3.33 7.06 10.07
CA ASN A 60 -2.50 7.12 11.28
C ASN A 60 -1.57 5.91 11.46
N LEU A 61 -1.03 5.37 10.36
CA LEU A 61 0.01 4.33 10.40
C LEU A 61 1.33 4.86 10.99
N GLU A 62 1.49 6.19 11.00
CA GLU A 62 2.63 6.89 11.58
C GLU A 62 2.58 6.76 13.11
N GLY A 63 3.61 6.17 13.70
CA GLY A 63 3.68 6.01 15.16
C GLY A 63 3.66 7.33 15.92
N GLU A 64 3.32 7.28 17.21
CA GLU A 64 3.09 8.45 18.09
C GLU A 64 4.26 9.45 18.16
N ARG A 65 5.50 8.99 17.92
CA ARG A 65 6.68 9.86 17.85
C ARG A 65 6.67 10.85 16.69
N TYR A 66 6.00 10.54 15.58
CA TYR A 66 5.95 11.41 14.40
C TYR A 66 4.77 12.40 14.44
N SER A 67 3.64 12.01 15.05
CA SER A 67 2.47 12.88 15.17
C SER A 67 2.71 14.12 16.06
N THR A 68 3.62 14.01 17.03
CA THR A 68 3.92 15.08 18.01
C THR A 68 4.91 16.13 17.51
N HIS A 69 5.71 15.83 16.47
CA HIS A 69 6.77 16.71 15.96
C HIS A 69 6.45 17.34 14.58
N PHE A 70 5.19 17.28 14.12
CA PHE A 70 4.79 17.71 12.77
C PHE A 70 5.59 17.04 11.63
N GLY A 71 6.27 15.93 11.92
CA GLY A 71 7.00 15.15 10.93
C GLY A 71 6.06 14.12 10.30
N THR A 72 6.17 13.93 9.00
CA THR A 72 5.48 12.82 8.31
C THR A 72 6.49 11.79 7.83
N LEU A 73 6.19 10.52 8.06
CA LEU A 73 6.86 9.36 7.45
C LEU A 73 6.38 9.13 6.02
N ARG A 74 5.33 9.82 5.58
CA ARG A 74 4.77 9.65 4.26
C ARG A 74 5.68 10.26 3.21
N THR A 75 6.25 9.40 2.38
CA THR A 75 7.02 9.81 1.20
C THR A 75 6.10 10.41 0.15
N LYS A 76 6.62 11.31 -0.69
CA LYS A 76 5.89 11.74 -1.89
C LYS A 76 5.73 10.57 -2.87
N GLY A 77 4.66 10.58 -3.66
CA GLY A 77 4.45 9.63 -4.75
C GLY A 77 3.14 8.87 -4.63
N GLU A 78 3.10 7.70 -5.26
CA GLU A 78 1.94 6.83 -5.30
C GLU A 78 2.02 5.77 -4.18
N HIS A 79 0.91 5.52 -3.49
CA HIS A 79 0.86 4.62 -2.35
C HIS A 79 -0.12 3.49 -2.60
N VAL A 80 0.36 2.25 -2.52
CA VAL A 80 -0.48 1.06 -2.66
C VAL A 80 -0.45 0.22 -1.39
N TYR A 81 -1.62 -0.10 -0.86
CA TYR A 81 -1.78 -0.88 0.35
C TYR A 81 -2.27 -2.29 0.07
N ILE A 82 -1.73 -3.24 0.85
CA ILE A 82 -2.21 -4.61 0.98
C ILE A 82 -2.50 -4.84 2.47
N THR A 83 -3.68 -5.34 2.79
CA THR A 83 -4.13 -5.46 4.19
C THR A 83 -4.60 -6.87 4.55
N GLY A 84 -4.34 -7.25 5.79
CA GLY A 84 -4.53 -8.60 6.31
C GLY A 84 -4.93 -8.62 7.79
N THR A 85 -5.20 -9.80 8.32
CA THR A 85 -5.45 -10.01 9.75
C THR A 85 -4.76 -11.29 10.18
N THR A 86 -4.05 -11.28 11.31
CA THR A 86 -3.25 -12.44 11.71
C THR A 86 -4.11 -13.68 12.02
N PRO A 87 -3.58 -14.90 11.73
CA PRO A 87 -2.31 -15.16 11.05
C PRO A 87 -2.36 -14.75 9.57
N PHE A 88 -1.34 -14.01 9.11
CA PHE A 88 -1.26 -13.50 7.75
C PHE A 88 -0.03 -14.11 7.06
N ASN A 89 -0.23 -15.20 6.32
CA ASN A 89 0.81 -15.84 5.52
C ASN A 89 0.65 -15.38 4.07
N HIS A 90 1.50 -14.45 3.64
CA HIS A 90 1.41 -13.79 2.33
C HIS A 90 2.79 -13.66 1.70
N LYS A 91 2.93 -14.03 0.42
CA LYS A 91 4.18 -13.94 -0.34
C LYS A 91 4.05 -12.93 -1.48
N LEU A 92 4.65 -11.76 -1.30
CA LEU A 92 4.79 -10.75 -2.34
C LEU A 92 5.91 -11.13 -3.32
N THR A 93 5.62 -11.01 -4.61
CA THR A 93 6.56 -11.18 -5.72
C THR A 93 6.63 -9.88 -6.50
N PHE A 94 7.84 -9.51 -6.91
CA PHE A 94 8.12 -8.39 -7.79
C PHE A 94 8.86 -8.89 -9.03
N SER A 95 8.51 -8.37 -10.20
CA SER A 95 9.16 -8.72 -11.48
C SER A 95 9.12 -7.57 -12.47
#